data_AF-A0A956WM06-F1
#
_entry.id   AF-A0A956WM06-F1
#
_cell.length_a   1.000
_cell.length_b   1.000
_cell.length_c   1.000
_cell.angle_alpha   90.00
_cell.angle_beta   90.00
_cell.angle_gamma   90.00
#
_symmetry.space_group_name_H-M   'P 1'
#
loop_
_entity.id
_entity.type
_entity.pdbx_description
1 polymer ?
#
loop_
_entity_poly.entity_id
_entity_poly.type
_entity_poly.pdbx_seq_one_letter_code
_entity_poly.pdbx_strand_id
1 'polypeptide(L)' 'LAANPFFGSLKDVFLGGAVARPSTVTSDLYNEVSTAYFTAVNEILTGQAPDAAARVAQLATDLEAIVAEL' A
#
# COMPACT_ATOMS: atom_id res chain seq x y z
N LEU A 1 -28.25 -11.77 -4.05
CA LEU A 1 -27.38 -12.61 -4.90
C LEU A 1 -28.02 -12.95 -6.25
N ALA A 2 -29.30 -13.34 -6.32
CA ALA A 2 -29.94 -13.74 -7.59
C ALA A 2 -29.82 -12.71 -8.74
N ALA A 3 -30.01 -11.41 -8.46
CA ALA A 3 -29.85 -10.34 -9.45
C ALA A 3 -28.38 -9.96 -9.72
N ASN A 4 -27.48 -10.19 -8.76
CA ASN A 4 -26.05 -9.84 -8.84
C ASN A 4 -25.20 -10.94 -8.20
N PRO A 5 -24.94 -12.05 -8.93
CA PRO A 5 -24.23 -13.20 -8.36
C PRO A 5 -22.80 -12.88 -7.90
N PHE A 6 -22.13 -11.94 -8.56
CA PHE A 6 -20.76 -11.54 -8.23
C PHE A 6 -20.62 -10.88 -6.84
N PHE A 7 -21.70 -10.35 -6.25
CA PHE A 7 -21.65 -9.89 -4.85
C PHE A 7 -21.32 -11.02 -3.87
N GLY A 8 -21.55 -12.27 -4.26
CA GLY A 8 -21.13 -13.44 -3.50
C GLY A 8 -19.61 -13.49 -3.32
N SER A 9 -18.82 -13.18 -4.36
CA SER A 9 -17.35 -13.20 -4.27
C SER A 9 -16.78 -12.03 -3.48
N LEU A 10 -17.52 -10.92 -3.36
CA LEU A 10 -17.10 -9.76 -2.59
C LEU A 10 -17.35 -9.88 -1.09
N LYS A 11 -18.15 -10.86 -0.65
CA LYS A 11 -18.51 -11.02 0.77
C LYS A 11 -17.29 -11.11 1.67
N ASP A 12 -16.35 -11.99 1.35
CA ASP A 12 -15.17 -12.23 2.20
C ASP A 12 -14.18 -11.06 2.12
N VAL A 13 -14.17 -10.33 0.99
CA VAL A 13 -13.43 -9.06 0.87
C VAL A 13 -13.95 -8.07 1.91
N PHE A 14 -15.26 -7.84 2.01
CA PHE A 14 -15.82 -6.84 2.92
C PHE A 14 -15.92 -7.28 4.39
N LEU A 15 -15.96 -8.58 4.68
CA LEU A 15 -16.08 -9.09 6.06
C LEU A 15 -14.73 -9.29 6.78
N GLY A 16 -13.61 -9.16 6.09
CA GLY A 16 -12.29 -9.32 6.73
C GLY A 16 -11.09 -9.24 5.81
N GLY A 17 -11.28 -9.32 4.48
CA GLY A 17 -10.19 -9.19 3.51
C GLY A 17 -9.78 -7.74 3.20
N ALA A 18 -10.63 -6.76 3.51
CA ALA A 18 -10.39 -5.36 3.21
C ALA A 18 -9.51 -4.70 4.27
N VAL A 19 -8.53 -3.94 3.82
CA VAL A 19 -7.72 -3.04 4.65
C VAL A 19 -8.00 -1.60 4.26
N ALA A 20 -8.04 -0.71 5.25
CA ALA A 20 -8.22 0.72 4.99
C ALA A 20 -6.98 1.29 4.29
N ARG A 21 -7.20 2.24 3.37
CA ARG A 21 -6.11 3.06 2.83
C ARG A 21 -5.52 3.90 3.96
N PRO A 22 -4.20 4.15 4.00
CA PRO A 22 -3.58 4.97 5.05
C PRO A 22 -3.86 6.48 4.91
N SER A 23 -4.89 6.89 4.18
CA SER A 23 -5.22 8.30 3.94
C SER A 23 -5.58 9.06 5.21
N THR A 24 -6.17 8.39 6.22
CA THR A 24 -6.49 9.04 7.51
C THR A 24 -5.24 9.49 8.26
N VAL A 25 -4.17 8.68 8.24
CA VAL A 25 -2.94 8.96 8.99
C VAL A 25 -1.93 9.78 8.19
N THR A 26 -2.06 9.82 6.86
CA THR A 26 -1.14 10.53 5.95
C THR A 26 -1.69 11.87 5.45
N SER A 27 -3.01 12.10 5.52
CA SER A 27 -3.66 13.35 5.13
C SER A 27 -3.20 13.83 3.73
N ASP A 28 -2.77 15.08 3.61
CA ASP A 28 -2.26 15.70 2.38
C ASP A 28 -1.03 14.98 1.82
N LEU A 29 -0.27 14.25 2.65
CA LEU A 29 0.92 13.48 2.26
C LEU A 29 0.63 12.07 1.72
N TYR A 30 -0.65 11.71 1.53
CA TYR A 30 -1.02 10.38 1.03
C TYR A 30 -0.39 10.07 -0.34
N ASN A 31 -0.25 11.08 -1.20
CA ASN A 31 0.30 10.90 -2.54
C ASN A 31 1.81 10.58 -2.49
N GLU A 32 2.56 11.25 -1.62
CA GLU A 32 3.98 11.05 -1.38
C GLU A 32 4.22 9.64 -0.81
N VAL A 33 3.46 9.25 0.21
CA VAL A 33 3.50 7.89 0.79
C VAL A 33 3.16 6.83 -0.26
N SER A 34 2.10 7.04 -1.05
CA SER A 34 1.72 6.09 -2.10
C SER A 34 2.80 5.97 -3.18
N THR A 35 3.44 7.08 -3.55
CA THR A 35 4.52 7.13 -4.54
C THR A 35 5.76 6.38 -4.05
N ALA A 36 6.20 6.65 -2.83
CA ALA A 36 7.31 5.91 -2.23
C ALA A 36 7.04 4.40 -2.21
N TYR A 37 5.82 4.00 -1.81
CA TYR A 37 5.44 2.60 -1.73
C TYR A 37 5.46 1.88 -3.09
N PHE A 38 4.78 2.42 -4.11
CA PHE A 38 4.72 1.73 -5.41
C PHE A 38 6.06 1.78 -6.16
N THR A 39 6.89 2.81 -5.94
CA THR A 39 8.25 2.87 -6.47
C THR A 39 9.12 1.76 -5.89
N ALA A 40 9.10 1.58 -4.56
CA ALA A 40 9.84 0.49 -3.91
C ALA A 40 9.41 -0.89 -4.43
N VAL A 41 8.09 -1.11 -4.59
CA VAL A 41 7.56 -2.35 -5.18
C VAL A 41 8.05 -2.52 -6.62
N ASN A 42 8.02 -1.46 -7.43
CA ASN A 42 8.51 -1.50 -8.81
C ASN A 42 10.00 -1.85 -8.89
N GLU A 43 10.84 -1.23 -8.06
CA GLU A 43 12.28 -1.49 -7.99
C GLU A 43 12.59 -2.95 -7.66
N ILE A 44 11.82 -3.55 -6.73
CA ILE A 44 11.94 -4.97 -6.39
C ILE A 44 11.54 -5.85 -7.58
N LEU A 45 10.36 -5.61 -8.15
CA LEU A 45 9.81 -6.44 -9.22
C LEU A 45 10.60 -6.34 -10.53
N THR A 46 11.29 -5.22 -10.76
CA THR A 46 12.13 -4.99 -11.95
C THR A 46 13.60 -5.37 -11.72
N GLY A 47 13.97 -5.81 -10.52
CA GLY A 47 15.33 -6.24 -10.19
C GLY A 47 16.33 -5.10 -9.96
N GLN A 48 15.85 -3.85 -9.86
CA GLN A 48 16.68 -2.69 -9.48
C GLN A 48 17.08 -2.75 -8.00
N ALA A 49 16.24 -3.36 -7.16
CA ALA A 49 16.53 -3.67 -5.76
C ALA A 49 16.45 -5.19 -5.53
N PRO A 50 17.54 -5.95 -5.79
CA PRO A 50 17.52 -7.41 -5.73
C PRO A 50 17.35 -7.96 -4.30
N ASP A 51 17.69 -7.17 -3.28
CA ASP A 51 17.37 -7.48 -1.88
C ASP A 51 16.06 -6.80 -1.49
N ALA A 52 14.96 -7.54 -1.62
CA ALA A 52 13.63 -7.05 -1.29
C ALA A 52 13.47 -6.69 0.20
N ALA A 53 14.12 -7.45 1.11
CA ALA A 53 14.00 -7.22 2.54
C ALA A 53 14.70 -5.91 2.93
N ALA A 54 15.92 -5.68 2.42
CA ALA A 54 16.62 -4.42 2.60
C ALA A 54 15.84 -3.25 2.00
N ARG A 55 15.24 -3.42 0.82
CA ARG A 55 14.48 -2.34 0.18
C ARG A 55 13.21 -1.98 0.95
N VAL A 56 12.51 -2.97 1.50
CA VAL A 56 11.33 -2.74 2.36
C VAL A 56 11.74 -2.08 3.68
N ALA A 57 12.89 -2.43 4.26
CA ALA A 57 13.42 -1.74 5.43
C ALA A 57 13.75 -0.28 5.12
N GLN A 58 14.35 0.01 3.97
CA GLN A 58 14.58 1.38 3.52
C GLN A 58 13.27 2.14 3.29
N LEU A 59 12.26 1.49 2.70
CA LEU A 59 10.94 2.09 2.51
C LEU A 59 10.33 2.51 3.85
N ALA A 60 10.48 1.73 4.92
CA ALA A 60 9.99 2.12 6.24
C ALA A 60 10.60 3.46 6.69
N THR A 61 11.92 3.62 6.57
CA THR A 61 12.62 4.88 6.84
C THR A 61 12.13 6.02 5.94
N ASP A 62 11.93 5.76 4.64
CA ASP A 62 11.44 6.75 3.67
C ASP A 62 10.03 7.25 4.07
N LEU A 63 9.15 6.33 4.47
CA LEU A 63 7.79 6.64 4.90
C LEU A 63 7.77 7.42 6.22
N GLU A 64 8.61 7.04 7.20
CA GLU A 64 8.78 7.77 8.46
C GLU A 64 9.23 9.21 8.21
N ALA A 65 10.16 9.42 7.27
CA ALA A 65 10.61 10.74 6.89
C ALA A 65 9.48 11.59 6.26
N ILE A 66 8.70 11.02 5.35
CA ILE A 66 7.57 11.72 4.72
C ILE A 66 6.55 12.13 5.78
N VAL A 67 6.09 11.19 6.62
CA VAL A 67 5.03 11.51 7.60
C VAL A 67 5.51 12.41 8.74
N ALA A 68 6.83 12.58 8.93
CA ALA A 68 7.39 13.56 9.85
C ALA A 68 7.20 15.02 9.40
N GLU A 69 6.75 15.25 8.16
CA GLU A 69 6.44 16.59 7.62
C GLU A 69 5.00 17.06 7.94
N LEU A 70 4.17 16.21 8.56
CA LEU A 70 2.82 16.54 9.02
C LEU A 70 2.81 17.52 10.20
#